data_AF-A0A966NJI0-F1
#
_entry.id   AF-A0A966NJI0-F1
#
_cell.length_a   1.000
_cell.length_b   1.000
_cell.length_c   1.000
_cell.angle_alpha   90.00
_cell.angle_beta   90.00
_cell.angle_gamma   90.00
#
_symmetry.space_group_name_H-M   'P 1'
#
loop_
_entity.id
_entity.type
_entity.pdbx_description
1 polymer ?
#
loop_
_entity_poly.entity_id
_entity_poly.type
_entity_poly.pdbx_seq_one_letter_code
_entity_poly.pdbx_strand_id
1 'polypeptide(L)'
;MQVTSTDRTPAARYRAMVGAPLEASSSGWACTDRMQRSAMPARYRSDSPPGTAGATPRSSLVAVSRGANHPRSRRRAGRALLVVLMVCASASIVTACGTSGRALREPAPGATAPPRKATTTTAPNTFSIDPDDAVIRPTGFSLTSTAWSDGGAIPAQFGCAGADTSPPLTIGGVPDGTVELLLVATDTASPSSPRWIVADIAPSTIAFDQGSTPSGSVEVVNSTGSTRWAGPCPDPGTSTTFQLRLYALSAPSGLSAGSGPDAIRPAITTATQAAVLRGSASREISAPR
;
A
#
# COMPACT_ATOMS: atom_id res chain seq x y z
N MET A 1 22.53 4.87 -75.46
CA MET A 1 23.57 5.40 -74.55
C MET A 1 23.69 4.45 -73.38
N GLN A 2 24.77 3.68 -73.34
CA GLN A 2 25.14 2.84 -72.20
C GLN A 2 25.88 3.71 -71.18
N VAL A 3 25.53 3.59 -69.90
CA VAL A 3 26.52 3.66 -68.81
C VAL A 3 26.19 2.54 -67.82
N THR A 4 27.18 1.69 -67.66
CA THR A 4 27.28 0.50 -66.81
C THR A 4 27.63 0.84 -65.36
N SER A 5 27.33 -0.11 -64.45
CA SER A 5 28.10 -0.43 -63.23
C SER A 5 27.96 0.54 -62.05
N THR A 6 27.95 0.16 -60.75
CA THR A 6 28.22 -1.11 -60.06
C THR A 6 27.57 -1.05 -58.67
N ASP A 7 27.08 -2.20 -58.23
CA ASP A 7 26.84 -2.58 -56.84
C ASP A 7 28.09 -2.42 -55.95
N ARG A 8 27.93 -2.03 -54.68
CA ARG A 8 28.75 -2.48 -53.54
C ARG A 8 28.25 -1.89 -52.21
N THR A 9 27.60 -2.74 -51.43
CA THR A 9 27.68 -2.69 -49.97
C THR A 9 29.08 -3.17 -49.55
N PRO A 10 29.63 -2.70 -48.41
CA PRO A 10 30.06 -3.70 -47.43
C PRO A 10 29.71 -3.34 -45.99
N ALA A 11 29.43 -4.40 -45.25
CA ALA A 11 29.26 -4.43 -43.81
C ALA A 11 30.59 -4.31 -43.04
N ALA A 12 30.44 -3.85 -41.80
CA ALA A 12 31.22 -4.17 -40.59
C ALA A 12 32.68 -3.69 -40.50
N ARG A 13 33.01 -3.03 -39.37
CA ARG A 13 33.90 -3.62 -38.35
C ARG A 13 33.96 -2.77 -37.07
N TYR A 14 33.67 -3.47 -35.98
CA TYR A 14 34.13 -3.19 -34.62
C TYR A 14 35.64 -2.94 -34.57
N ARG A 15 36.10 -2.00 -33.73
CA ARG A 15 37.40 -2.11 -33.06
C ARG A 15 37.35 -1.54 -31.66
N ALA A 16 37.70 -2.40 -30.72
CA ALA A 16 37.93 -2.13 -29.32
C ALA A 16 39.14 -1.21 -29.10
N MET A 17 39.10 -0.43 -28.02
CA MET A 17 40.30 -0.06 -27.25
C MET A 17 40.11 -0.54 -25.80
N VAL A 18 41.11 -1.26 -25.34
CA VAL A 18 41.23 -1.94 -24.06
C VAL A 18 42.33 -1.25 -23.26
N GLY A 19 42.10 -1.08 -21.96
CA GLY A 19 43.11 -1.04 -20.91
C GLY A 19 43.69 0.36 -20.58
N ALA A 20 43.95 0.72 -19.33
CA ALA A 20 43.93 -0.01 -18.07
C ALA A 20 43.99 1.02 -16.89
N PRO A 21 44.30 0.65 -15.62
CA PRO A 21 43.43 0.81 -14.46
C PRO A 21 43.98 1.84 -13.44
N LEU A 22 43.31 2.03 -12.30
CA LEU A 22 43.91 1.91 -10.95
C LEU A 22 42.93 2.33 -9.83
N GLU A 23 42.91 1.46 -8.81
CA GLU A 23 42.65 1.66 -7.38
C GLU A 23 41.24 1.93 -6.85
N ALA A 24 40.74 0.86 -6.21
CA ALA A 24 39.79 0.90 -5.10
C ALA A 24 40.43 1.53 -3.86
N SER A 25 39.68 2.37 -3.14
CA SER A 25 39.95 2.65 -1.73
C SER A 25 38.64 2.64 -0.95
N SER A 26 38.52 1.58 -0.16
CA SER A 26 37.54 1.37 0.90
C SER A 26 38.00 2.06 2.18
N SER A 27 37.16 2.89 2.78
CA SER A 27 37.16 3.23 4.23
C SER A 27 35.92 4.09 4.47
N GLY A 28 34.94 3.69 5.28
CA GLY A 28 35.09 3.21 6.65
C GLY A 28 35.01 4.42 7.58
N TRP A 29 33.79 4.90 7.88
CA TRP A 29 33.58 5.89 8.94
C TRP A 29 32.73 5.25 10.02
N ALA A 30 33.46 4.72 11.00
CA ALA A 30 32.94 4.25 12.27
C ALA A 30 32.66 5.44 13.21
N CYS A 31 31.70 5.21 14.12
CA CYS A 31 31.40 6.03 15.28
C CYS A 31 32.66 6.40 16.08
N THR A 32 32.76 7.65 16.52
CA THR A 32 33.39 7.97 17.80
C THR A 32 32.58 9.02 18.55
N ASP A 33 32.21 8.61 19.75
CA ASP A 33 31.75 9.42 20.87
C ASP A 33 32.96 10.21 21.42
N ARG A 34 32.84 11.54 21.56
CA ARG A 34 33.76 12.31 22.40
C ARG A 34 33.13 13.63 22.85
N MET A 35 32.76 13.60 24.13
CA MET A 35 32.69 14.72 25.06
C MET A 35 33.63 15.88 24.74
N GLN A 36 33.08 17.10 24.66
CA GLN A 36 33.84 18.30 24.96
C GLN A 36 33.06 19.15 25.97
N ARG A 37 33.51 19.08 27.23
CA ARG A 37 33.23 20.08 28.27
C ARG A 37 33.79 21.41 27.80
N SER A 38 33.04 22.49 28.00
CA SER A 38 33.61 23.82 28.14
C SER A 38 32.87 24.53 29.25
N ALA A 39 33.65 24.86 30.27
CA ALA A 39 33.24 25.45 31.52
C ALA A 39 32.80 26.91 31.31
N MET A 40 31.66 27.27 31.91
CA MET A 40 31.22 28.66 32.11
C MET A 40 31.53 29.05 33.56
N PRO A 41 32.20 30.20 33.83
CA PRO A 41 32.41 30.67 35.17
C PRO A 41 31.33 31.67 35.63
N ALA A 42 30.98 31.51 36.90
CA ALA A 42 30.88 32.55 37.93
C ALA A 42 29.60 33.43 38.06
N ARG A 43 29.07 33.31 39.29
CA ARG A 43 28.55 34.36 40.21
C ARG A 43 27.06 34.71 40.18
N TYR A 44 26.37 33.99 41.05
CA TYR A 44 25.40 34.44 42.05
C TYR A 44 25.50 35.92 42.49
N ARG A 45 24.39 36.65 42.41
CA ARG A 45 23.95 37.58 43.48
C ARG A 45 22.42 37.76 43.44
N SER A 46 21.81 37.44 44.58
CA SER A 46 20.42 37.63 44.97
C SER A 46 20.08 39.10 45.21
N ASP A 47 18.85 39.51 44.89
CA ASP A 47 18.02 40.38 45.76
C ASP A 47 16.59 40.53 45.22
N SER A 48 15.59 40.13 46.01
CA SER A 48 14.21 40.65 46.01
C SER A 48 13.46 40.17 47.27
N PRO A 49 12.79 41.06 48.03
CA PRO A 49 12.10 40.74 49.30
C PRO A 49 10.55 40.85 49.14
N PRO A 50 9.70 40.91 50.20
CA PRO A 50 8.98 39.74 50.72
C PRO A 50 7.47 39.95 51.00
N GLY A 51 6.79 38.89 51.49
CA GLY A 51 5.53 38.94 52.25
C GLY A 51 4.42 38.03 51.68
N THR A 52 3.63 37.25 52.43
CA THR A 52 3.49 37.10 53.90
C THR A 52 2.68 35.82 54.19
N ALA A 53 3.08 35.12 55.25
CA ALA A 53 2.29 34.36 56.23
C ALA A 53 1.20 33.33 55.81
N GLY A 54 1.38 32.10 56.31
CA GLY A 54 0.34 31.07 56.45
C GLY A 54 0.88 29.78 57.06
N ALA A 55 1.02 29.75 58.39
CA ALA A 55 1.44 28.60 59.21
C ALA A 55 0.39 27.46 59.16
N THR A 56 0.74 26.16 59.24
CA THR A 56 0.86 25.34 60.48
C THR A 56 1.07 23.84 60.11
N PRO A 57 1.42 22.94 61.07
CA PRO A 57 2.47 21.95 60.84
C PRO A 57 2.08 20.45 61.02
N ARG A 58 3.11 19.60 60.86
CA ARG A 58 3.31 18.26 61.47
C ARG A 58 2.46 17.10 60.93
N SER A 59 3.13 16.08 60.39
CA SER A 59 3.53 14.93 61.22
C SER A 59 4.37 13.94 60.42
N SER A 60 5.51 13.61 60.99
CA SER A 60 6.36 12.47 60.66
C SER A 60 5.59 11.16 60.83
N LEU A 61 5.84 10.17 59.97
CA LEU A 61 5.88 8.76 60.39
C LEU A 61 6.69 7.95 59.37
N VAL A 62 7.87 7.54 59.82
CA VAL A 62 8.66 6.46 59.26
C VAL A 62 7.91 5.15 59.53
N ALA A 63 7.77 4.29 58.52
CA ALA A 63 7.44 2.89 58.73
C ALA A 63 8.29 2.01 57.79
N VAL A 64 9.32 1.43 58.39
CA VAL A 64 10.02 0.23 57.93
C VAL A 64 9.05 -0.96 58.03
N SER A 65 9.02 -1.85 57.04
CA SER A 65 9.40 -3.26 57.22
C SER A 65 8.92 -4.22 56.13
N ARG A 66 9.80 -5.20 55.90
CA ARG A 66 9.57 -6.62 55.61
C ARG A 66 9.15 -7.02 54.19
N GLY A 67 10.08 -7.75 53.56
CA GLY A 67 9.83 -8.55 52.38
C GLY A 67 8.98 -9.78 52.65
N ALA A 68 8.46 -10.32 51.56
CA ALA A 68 7.97 -11.68 51.46
C ALA A 68 8.40 -12.25 50.10
N ASN A 69 9.22 -13.29 50.18
CA ASN A 69 9.55 -14.18 49.07
C ASN A 69 8.28 -14.78 48.48
N HIS A 70 8.07 -14.65 47.17
CA HIS A 70 7.08 -15.46 46.45
C HIS A 70 7.71 -16.76 45.91
N PRO A 71 7.10 -17.92 46.19
CA PRO A 71 7.59 -19.21 45.69
C PRO A 71 7.32 -19.38 44.19
N ARG A 72 8.36 -19.80 43.46
CA ARG A 72 8.30 -20.24 42.06
C ARG A 72 7.46 -21.52 41.94
N SER A 73 6.22 -21.41 41.46
CA SER A 73 5.35 -22.56 41.18
C SER A 73 5.44 -22.98 39.70
N ARG A 74 6.18 -24.09 39.51
CA ARG A 74 5.87 -25.22 38.61
C ARG A 74 4.85 -24.95 37.48
N ARG A 75 5.30 -24.40 36.34
CA ARG A 75 4.54 -24.38 35.07
C ARG A 75 5.36 -24.89 33.89
N ARG A 76 6.09 -26.00 34.05
CA ARG A 76 6.86 -26.64 32.96
C ARG A 76 6.52 -28.10 32.69
N ALA A 77 5.60 -28.72 33.44
CA ALA A 77 5.25 -30.13 33.28
C ALA A 77 4.08 -30.39 32.29
N GLY A 78 3.34 -29.37 31.85
CA GLY A 78 2.16 -29.55 31.00
C GLY A 78 2.40 -29.53 29.48
N ARG A 79 3.58 -29.11 29.01
CA ARG A 79 3.87 -28.98 27.57
C ARG A 79 4.45 -30.22 26.91
N ALA A 80 5.03 -31.14 27.68
CA ALA A 80 5.63 -32.36 27.12
C ALA A 80 4.60 -33.46 26.83
N LEU A 81 3.46 -33.47 27.53
CA LEU A 81 2.44 -34.53 27.39
C LEU A 81 1.51 -34.31 26.17
N LEU A 82 1.34 -33.07 25.71
CA LEU A 82 0.49 -32.76 24.56
C LEU A 82 1.16 -33.00 23.19
N VAL A 83 2.50 -33.02 23.13
CA VAL A 83 3.24 -33.25 21.88
C VAL A 83 3.26 -34.74 21.49
N VAL A 84 3.23 -35.65 22.47
CA VAL A 84 3.24 -37.10 22.23
C VAL A 84 1.91 -37.61 21.67
N LEU A 85 0.78 -36.96 22.03
CA LEU A 85 -0.55 -37.36 21.53
C LEU A 85 -0.83 -36.91 20.08
N MET A 86 -0.16 -35.87 19.56
CA MET A 86 -0.33 -35.47 18.16
C MET A 86 0.44 -36.33 17.16
N VAL A 87 1.52 -37.02 17.57
CA VAL A 87 2.35 -37.83 16.67
C VAL A 87 1.74 -39.21 16.37
N CYS A 88 0.81 -39.70 17.21
CA CYS A 88 0.15 -40.99 16.98
C CYS A 88 -1.13 -40.90 16.12
N ALA A 89 -1.65 -39.71 15.84
CA ALA A 89 -2.88 -39.54 15.03
C ALA A 89 -2.63 -39.41 13.51
N SER A 90 -1.37 -39.40 13.05
CA SER A 90 -1.02 -39.23 11.64
C SER A 90 -0.69 -40.53 10.89
N ALA A 91 -0.95 -41.71 11.48
CA ALA A 91 -0.49 -42.99 10.92
C ALA A 91 -1.61 -43.95 10.46
N SER A 92 -2.82 -43.48 10.14
CA SER A 92 -3.89 -44.39 9.67
C SER A 92 -4.94 -43.75 8.77
N ILE A 93 -4.58 -43.12 7.65
CA ILE A 93 -5.49 -43.03 6.48
C ILE A 93 -4.66 -43.14 5.19
N VAL A 94 -4.28 -44.36 4.85
CA VAL A 94 -3.93 -44.73 3.46
C VAL A 94 -5.09 -45.57 2.95
N THR A 95 -5.43 -45.35 1.68
CA THR A 95 -6.32 -46.16 0.82
C THR A 95 -7.82 -45.87 0.86
N ALA A 96 -8.23 -44.84 0.10
CA ALA A 96 -9.45 -44.92 -0.71
C ALA A 96 -9.33 -43.94 -1.90
N CYS A 97 -8.53 -44.32 -2.90
CA CYS A 97 -8.63 -43.70 -4.22
C CYS A 97 -9.88 -44.27 -4.89
N GLY A 98 -11.00 -43.55 -4.77
CA GLY A 98 -12.24 -43.88 -5.46
C GLY A 98 -12.12 -43.54 -6.94
N THR A 99 -11.51 -44.42 -7.74
CA THR A 99 -11.60 -44.37 -9.20
C THR A 99 -12.96 -44.91 -9.63
N SER A 100 -13.96 -44.03 -9.66
CA SER A 100 -15.18 -44.27 -10.44
C SER A 100 -15.03 -43.63 -11.81
N GLY A 101 -13.95 -43.99 -12.50
CA GLY A 101 -13.80 -43.78 -13.94
C GLY A 101 -14.82 -44.67 -14.67
N ARG A 102 -16.02 -44.15 -14.91
CA ARG A 102 -16.90 -44.72 -15.93
C ARG A 102 -16.19 -44.53 -17.27
N ALA A 103 -15.64 -45.61 -17.82
CA ALA A 103 -15.15 -45.63 -19.18
C ALA A 103 -16.29 -45.20 -20.12
N LEU A 104 -16.11 -44.07 -20.79
CA LEU A 104 -17.01 -43.66 -21.87
C LEU A 104 -16.84 -44.64 -23.02
N ARG A 105 -17.97 -45.16 -23.51
CA ARG A 105 -18.02 -46.06 -24.67
C ARG A 105 -17.42 -45.35 -25.88
N GLU A 106 -16.51 -46.01 -26.60
CA GLU A 106 -15.97 -45.46 -27.85
C GLU A 106 -17.09 -45.22 -28.87
N PRO A 107 -17.03 -44.12 -29.65
CA PRO A 107 -18.00 -43.86 -30.70
C PRO A 107 -17.92 -44.94 -31.78
N ALA A 108 -19.07 -45.35 -32.31
CA ALA A 108 -19.11 -46.28 -33.43
C ALA A 108 -18.38 -45.70 -34.66
N PRO A 109 -17.70 -46.53 -35.48
CA PRO A 109 -17.06 -46.07 -36.71
C PRO A 109 -18.10 -45.41 -37.63
N GLY A 110 -17.88 -44.13 -37.96
CA GLY A 110 -18.77 -43.35 -38.84
C GLY A 110 -19.66 -42.31 -38.14
N ALA A 111 -19.58 -42.15 -36.82
CA ALA A 111 -20.28 -41.08 -36.11
C ALA A 111 -19.67 -39.70 -36.45
N THR A 112 -20.37 -38.93 -37.30
CA THR A 112 -20.00 -37.54 -37.60
C THR A 112 -20.73 -36.61 -36.64
N ALA A 113 -20.00 -35.81 -35.87
CA ALA A 113 -20.58 -34.80 -35.00
C ALA A 113 -21.40 -33.78 -35.81
N PRO A 114 -22.57 -33.32 -35.32
CA PRO A 114 -23.35 -32.31 -36.02
C PRO A 114 -22.53 -31.00 -36.18
N PRO A 115 -22.71 -30.25 -37.28
CA PRO A 115 -21.98 -29.02 -37.52
C PRO A 115 -22.29 -28.01 -36.41
N ARG A 116 -21.27 -27.68 -35.61
CA ARG A 116 -21.34 -26.59 -34.64
C ARG A 116 -21.41 -25.28 -35.42
N LYS A 117 -22.56 -24.61 -35.39
CA LYS A 117 -22.64 -23.21 -35.84
C LYS A 117 -21.74 -22.39 -34.92
N ALA A 118 -20.61 -21.92 -35.44
CA ALA A 118 -19.78 -20.93 -34.78
C ALA A 118 -20.57 -19.62 -34.76
N THR A 119 -21.18 -19.31 -33.62
CA THR A 119 -21.71 -17.97 -33.37
C THR A 119 -20.59 -17.19 -32.71
N THR A 120 -19.92 -16.34 -33.48
CA THR A 120 -19.07 -15.29 -32.91
C THR A 120 -20.01 -14.21 -32.37
N THR A 121 -20.44 -14.39 -31.12
CA THR A 121 -21.11 -13.34 -30.36
C THR A 121 -20.05 -12.60 -29.56
N THR A 122 -19.75 -11.37 -29.97
CA THR A 122 -19.19 -10.32 -29.11
C THR A 122 -19.96 -10.35 -27.79
N ALA A 123 -19.29 -10.58 -26.67
CA ALA A 123 -19.94 -10.66 -25.36
C ALA A 123 -20.30 -9.25 -24.86
N PRO A 124 -21.59 -8.89 -24.73
CA PRO A 124 -22.04 -8.07 -23.63
C PRO A 124 -22.28 -9.00 -22.43
N ASN A 125 -21.57 -8.73 -21.34
CA ASN A 125 -22.02 -8.91 -19.95
C ASN A 125 -23.45 -9.48 -19.80
N THR A 126 -23.60 -10.80 -19.87
CA THR A 126 -24.85 -11.48 -19.53
C THR A 126 -24.77 -11.90 -18.07
N PHE A 127 -25.47 -11.15 -17.21
CA PHE A 127 -25.87 -11.62 -15.90
C PHE A 127 -26.92 -12.73 -16.08
N SER A 128 -26.56 -13.97 -15.77
CA SER A 128 -27.54 -15.03 -15.54
C SER A 128 -28.05 -14.88 -14.11
N ILE A 129 -29.35 -14.65 -13.95
CA ILE A 129 -30.03 -14.60 -12.65
C ILE A 129 -30.66 -15.98 -12.44
N ASP A 130 -30.06 -16.77 -11.54
CA ASP A 130 -30.75 -17.92 -10.94
C ASP A 130 -31.74 -17.40 -9.88
N PRO A 131 -33.00 -17.89 -9.86
CA PRO A 131 -34.05 -17.34 -8.98
C PRO A 131 -33.85 -17.62 -7.48
N ASP A 132 -32.84 -18.41 -7.09
CA ASP A 132 -32.49 -18.69 -5.69
C ASP A 132 -31.26 -17.91 -5.18
N ASP A 133 -30.59 -17.11 -6.02
CA ASP A 133 -29.38 -16.34 -5.67
C ASP A 133 -29.70 -14.84 -5.55
N ALA A 134 -30.63 -14.51 -4.65
CA ALA A 134 -31.07 -13.13 -4.42
C ALA A 134 -30.08 -12.31 -3.59
N VAL A 135 -28.80 -12.24 -3.97
CA VAL A 135 -27.96 -11.04 -3.83
C VAL A 135 -26.88 -11.06 -4.92
N ILE A 136 -27.12 -10.40 -6.05
CA ILE A 136 -26.02 -9.93 -6.91
C ILE A 136 -25.24 -8.87 -6.10
N ARG A 137 -24.29 -9.29 -5.28
CA ARG A 137 -23.23 -8.38 -4.83
C ARG A 137 -22.34 -8.19 -6.06
N PRO A 138 -22.04 -6.96 -6.50
CA PRO A 138 -21.02 -6.77 -7.51
C PRO A 138 -19.73 -7.43 -7.00
N THR A 139 -19.38 -8.57 -7.60
CA THR A 139 -18.15 -9.32 -7.34
C THR A 139 -17.01 -8.56 -7.99
N GLY A 140 -16.68 -7.41 -7.41
CA GLY A 140 -15.73 -6.49 -7.99
C GLY A 140 -15.54 -5.28 -7.11
N PHE A 141 -14.69 -5.41 -6.10
CA PHE A 141 -14.18 -4.25 -5.40
C PHE A 141 -13.55 -3.28 -6.39
N SER A 142 -14.10 -2.08 -6.47
CA SER A 142 -13.81 -1.12 -7.54
C SER A 142 -13.72 0.30 -7.02
N LEU A 143 -12.87 1.08 -7.69
CA LEU A 143 -12.69 2.51 -7.49
C LEU A 143 -12.77 3.16 -8.87
N THR A 144 -13.70 4.08 -9.05
CA THR A 144 -13.90 4.80 -10.31
C THR A 144 -14.00 6.30 -10.05
N SER A 145 -13.95 7.09 -11.12
CA SER A 145 -14.17 8.53 -11.08
C SER A 145 -14.99 8.94 -12.30
N THR A 146 -15.83 9.96 -12.15
CA THR A 146 -16.48 10.62 -13.29
C THR A 146 -15.53 11.56 -14.03
N ALA A 147 -14.38 11.88 -13.45
CA ALA A 147 -13.42 12.81 -14.03
C ALA A 147 -12.52 12.19 -15.11
N TRP A 148 -12.24 10.89 -15.03
CA TRP A 148 -11.52 10.13 -16.06
C TRP A 148 -11.81 8.62 -15.93
N SER A 149 -11.67 7.89 -17.03
CA SER A 149 -11.66 6.42 -17.04
C SER A 149 -10.32 5.85 -16.61
N ASP A 150 -10.25 4.62 -16.09
CA ASP A 150 -8.98 3.97 -15.75
C ASP A 150 -7.99 4.00 -16.92
N GLY A 151 -6.76 4.48 -16.66
CA GLY A 151 -5.71 4.69 -17.66
C GLY A 151 -5.89 5.94 -18.55
N GLY A 152 -7.02 6.64 -18.44
CA GLY A 152 -7.30 7.88 -19.17
C GLY A 152 -6.47 9.07 -18.69
N ALA A 153 -6.61 10.21 -19.39
CA ALA A 153 -5.93 11.45 -19.02
C ALA A 153 -6.61 12.09 -17.79
N ILE A 154 -5.81 12.48 -16.80
CA ILE A 154 -6.26 13.21 -15.61
C ILE A 154 -6.42 14.69 -16.01
N PRO A 155 -7.61 15.28 -15.86
CA PRO A 155 -7.81 16.70 -16.14
C PRO A 155 -6.89 17.59 -15.29
N ALA A 156 -6.34 18.64 -15.89
CA ALA A 156 -5.33 19.51 -15.27
C ALA A 156 -5.77 20.10 -13.92
N GLN A 157 -7.07 20.29 -13.69
CA GLN A 157 -7.61 20.78 -12.42
C GLN A 157 -7.27 19.90 -11.21
N PHE A 158 -6.98 18.61 -11.42
CA PHE A 158 -6.62 17.67 -10.35
C PHE A 158 -5.10 17.52 -10.15
N GLY A 159 -4.29 18.23 -10.94
CA GLY A 159 -2.84 18.26 -10.81
C GLY A 159 -2.30 19.67 -10.56
N CYS A 160 -0.99 19.78 -10.37
CA CYS A 160 -0.35 21.04 -9.95
C CYS A 160 -0.37 22.17 -11.00
N ALA A 161 -0.72 21.85 -12.26
CA ALA A 161 -0.89 22.85 -13.32
C ALA A 161 -2.26 23.54 -13.28
N GLY A 162 -3.21 23.01 -12.51
CA GLY A 162 -4.55 23.55 -12.32
C GLY A 162 -4.84 23.90 -10.86
N ALA A 163 -6.05 23.57 -10.40
CA ALA A 163 -6.52 23.91 -9.05
C ALA A 163 -5.95 22.99 -7.95
N ASP A 164 -5.30 21.88 -8.32
CA ASP A 164 -4.80 20.84 -7.42
C ASP A 164 -5.84 20.38 -6.38
N THR A 165 -7.07 20.15 -6.84
CA THR A 165 -8.16 19.60 -6.03
C THR A 165 -8.21 18.07 -6.15
N SER A 166 -8.67 17.36 -5.11
CA SER A 166 -8.90 15.91 -5.23
C SER A 166 -10.07 15.61 -6.18
N PRO A 167 -10.05 14.48 -6.89
CA PRO A 167 -11.12 14.08 -7.80
C PRO A 167 -12.37 13.58 -7.06
N PRO A 168 -13.56 13.62 -7.70
CA PRO A 168 -14.68 12.83 -7.24
C PRO A 168 -14.37 11.34 -7.42
N LEU A 169 -14.67 10.50 -6.43
CA LEU A 169 -14.44 9.05 -6.50
C LEU A 169 -15.73 8.30 -6.18
N THR A 170 -15.89 7.12 -6.77
CA THR A 170 -16.98 6.20 -6.48
C THR A 170 -16.41 4.85 -6.12
N ILE A 171 -16.94 4.25 -5.05
CA ILE A 171 -16.53 2.96 -4.50
C ILE A 171 -17.66 1.96 -4.74
N GLY A 172 -17.31 0.79 -5.27
CA GLY A 172 -18.26 -0.29 -5.48
C GLY A 172 -17.71 -1.63 -4.97
N GLY A 173 -18.61 -2.53 -4.58
CA GLY A 173 -18.26 -3.91 -4.27
C GLY A 173 -17.29 -4.09 -3.11
N VAL A 174 -17.43 -3.30 -2.03
CA VAL A 174 -16.61 -3.45 -0.82
C VAL A 174 -16.73 -4.90 -0.30
N PRO A 175 -15.61 -5.63 -0.10
CA PRO A 175 -15.65 -7.03 0.33
C PRO A 175 -16.26 -7.20 1.72
N ASP A 176 -16.93 -8.32 1.94
CA ASP A 176 -17.42 -8.69 3.27
C ASP A 176 -16.25 -8.87 4.25
N GLY A 177 -16.45 -8.48 5.51
CA GLY A 177 -15.39 -8.49 6.53
C GLY A 177 -14.41 -7.33 6.46
N THR A 178 -14.61 -6.36 5.56
CA THR A 178 -13.87 -5.09 5.58
C THR A 178 -14.21 -4.32 6.86
N VAL A 179 -13.19 -4.00 7.66
CA VAL A 179 -13.28 -3.18 8.88
C VAL A 179 -13.06 -1.71 8.57
N GLU A 180 -12.14 -1.42 7.65
CA GLU A 180 -11.76 -0.07 7.27
C GLU A 180 -11.36 -0.04 5.80
N LEU A 181 -11.66 1.07 5.11
CA LEU A 181 -11.09 1.37 3.81
C LEU A 181 -9.91 2.35 3.98
N LEU A 182 -8.85 2.13 3.19
CA LEU A 182 -7.67 3.01 3.15
C LEU A 182 -7.42 3.44 1.71
N LEU A 183 -7.40 4.74 1.44
CA LEU A 183 -7.06 5.29 0.13
C LEU A 183 -5.62 5.79 0.14
N VAL A 184 -4.82 5.35 -0.83
CA VAL A 184 -3.44 5.83 -1.04
C VAL A 184 -3.28 6.24 -2.49
N ALA A 185 -2.90 7.51 -2.72
CA ALA A 185 -2.50 7.98 -4.03
C ALA A 185 -0.97 8.01 -4.17
N THR A 186 -0.44 7.49 -5.28
CA THR A 186 1.00 7.45 -5.57
C THR A 186 1.27 7.77 -7.03
N ASP A 187 2.42 8.40 -7.26
CA ASP A 187 3.01 8.48 -8.60
C ASP A 187 3.76 7.17 -8.89
N THR A 188 3.53 6.54 -10.05
CA THR A 188 4.24 5.31 -10.44
C THR A 188 5.74 5.48 -10.60
N ALA A 189 6.22 6.69 -10.90
CA ALA A 189 7.64 7.02 -10.93
C ALA A 189 8.25 7.13 -9.53
N SER A 190 7.43 7.23 -8.48
CA SER A 190 7.86 7.31 -7.07
C SER A 190 6.91 6.52 -6.16
N PRO A 191 6.84 5.19 -6.30
CA PRO A 191 5.80 4.36 -5.66
C PRO A 191 5.92 4.30 -4.12
N SER A 192 7.12 4.55 -3.59
CA SER A 192 7.38 4.63 -2.15
C SER A 192 7.08 6.02 -1.55
N SER A 193 6.54 6.95 -2.34
CA SER A 193 6.27 8.32 -1.92
C SER A 193 4.78 8.65 -2.09
N PRO A 194 3.91 8.19 -1.16
CA PRO A 194 2.50 8.51 -1.19
C PRO A 194 2.26 10.02 -1.24
N ARG A 195 1.33 10.41 -2.10
CA ARG A 195 0.96 11.78 -2.42
C ARG A 195 -0.34 12.19 -1.76
N TRP A 196 -1.16 11.23 -1.37
CA TRP A 196 -2.35 11.46 -0.56
C TRP A 196 -2.69 10.16 0.17
N ILE A 197 -3.10 10.27 1.44
CA ILE A 197 -3.44 9.13 2.28
C ILE A 197 -4.70 9.52 3.05
N VAL A 198 -5.76 8.71 2.91
CA VAL A 198 -7.00 8.88 3.65
C VAL A 198 -7.32 7.55 4.34
N ALA A 199 -7.32 7.57 5.66
CA ALA A 199 -7.60 6.43 6.54
C ALA A 199 -8.95 6.60 7.25
N ASP A 200 -9.35 5.62 8.06
CA ASP A 200 -10.61 5.60 8.80
C ASP A 200 -11.85 5.77 7.90
N ILE A 201 -11.75 5.38 6.62
CA ILE A 201 -12.89 5.44 5.71
C ILE A 201 -13.82 4.28 6.07
N ALA A 202 -15.06 4.60 6.42
CA ALA A 202 -16.05 3.59 6.77
C ALA A 202 -16.30 2.61 5.59
N PRO A 203 -16.44 1.30 5.82
CA PRO A 203 -16.73 0.32 4.76
C PRO A 203 -18.03 0.59 3.98
N SER A 204 -18.97 1.33 4.58
CA SER A 204 -20.22 1.77 3.94
C SER A 204 -20.06 2.99 3.03
N THR A 205 -18.86 3.56 2.92
CA THR A 205 -18.59 4.72 2.07
C THR A 205 -18.71 4.33 0.61
N ILE A 206 -19.50 5.08 -0.15
CA ILE A 206 -19.73 4.84 -1.58
C ILE A 206 -19.09 5.90 -2.49
N ALA A 207 -18.68 7.06 -1.95
CA ALA A 207 -18.15 8.15 -2.76
C ALA A 207 -17.26 9.12 -1.99
N PHE A 208 -16.45 9.86 -2.74
CA PHE A 208 -15.74 11.06 -2.34
C PHE A 208 -16.23 12.20 -3.22
N ASP A 209 -16.62 13.31 -2.62
CA ASP A 209 -16.89 14.54 -3.37
C ASP A 209 -15.57 15.20 -3.79
N GLN A 210 -15.60 15.91 -4.92
CA GLN A 210 -14.44 16.66 -5.39
C GLN A 210 -13.93 17.61 -4.29
N GLY A 211 -12.62 17.57 -4.04
CA GLY A 211 -11.98 18.46 -3.06
C GLY A 211 -12.26 18.13 -1.59
N SER A 212 -12.94 17.02 -1.29
CA SER A 212 -13.35 16.64 0.06
C SER A 212 -13.07 15.17 0.36
N THR A 213 -13.12 14.81 1.64
CA THR A 213 -13.06 13.42 2.11
C THR A 213 -14.36 13.04 2.85
N PRO A 214 -14.71 11.74 2.90
CA PRO A 214 -15.87 11.25 3.62
C PRO A 214 -15.86 11.67 5.10
N SER A 215 -17.04 11.91 5.67
CA SER A 215 -17.18 12.21 7.10
C SER A 215 -16.60 11.09 7.97
N GLY A 216 -15.80 11.45 8.97
CA GLY A 216 -15.18 10.48 9.87
C GLY A 216 -13.86 9.88 9.36
N SER A 217 -13.50 10.12 8.10
CA SER A 217 -12.18 9.76 7.59
C SER A 217 -11.11 10.73 8.10
N VAL A 218 -9.85 10.29 8.05
CA VAL A 218 -8.69 11.05 8.50
C VAL A 218 -7.69 11.18 7.35
N GLU A 219 -7.34 12.42 7.00
CA GLU A 219 -6.21 12.67 6.11
C GLU A 219 -4.89 12.57 6.87
N VAL A 220 -3.95 11.76 6.36
CA VAL A 220 -2.67 11.42 7.01
C VAL A 220 -1.51 12.14 6.31
N VAL A 221 -0.41 12.41 7.04
CA VAL A 221 0.77 13.08 6.46
C VAL A 221 1.36 12.25 5.32
N ASN A 222 1.42 12.83 4.12
CA ASN A 222 1.97 12.26 2.91
C ASN A 222 3.49 12.54 2.78
N SER A 223 4.12 12.08 1.70
CA SER A 223 5.55 12.30 1.45
C SER A 223 5.95 13.73 1.10
N THR A 224 5.00 14.65 0.89
CA THR A 224 5.31 16.09 0.80
C THR A 224 5.24 16.80 2.15
N GLY A 225 4.91 16.09 3.24
CA GLY A 225 4.64 16.69 4.54
C GLY A 225 3.28 17.40 4.63
N SER A 226 2.37 17.16 3.67
CA SER A 226 1.01 17.68 3.69
C SER A 226 0.04 16.58 4.12
N THR A 227 -1.10 16.94 4.70
CA THR A 227 -2.23 16.00 4.86
C THR A 227 -3.18 16.07 3.67
N ARG A 228 -3.11 17.09 2.83
CA ARG A 228 -4.05 17.28 1.72
C ARG A 228 -3.66 16.50 0.48
N TRP A 229 -4.61 16.42 -0.46
CA TRP A 229 -4.33 16.02 -1.83
C TRP A 229 -3.12 16.79 -2.39
N ALA A 230 -2.19 16.04 -2.98
CA ALA A 230 -1.09 16.58 -3.77
C ALA A 230 -1.10 15.84 -5.11
N GLY A 231 -1.75 16.43 -6.10
CA GLY A 231 -2.01 15.80 -7.39
C GLY A 231 -0.74 15.52 -8.20
N PRO A 232 -0.89 14.86 -9.35
CA PRO A 232 0.24 14.63 -10.25
C PRO A 232 0.88 15.95 -10.67
N CYS A 233 2.20 15.97 -10.65
CA CYS A 233 2.99 17.14 -11.02
C CYS A 233 4.23 16.73 -11.82
N PRO A 234 4.04 16.22 -13.05
CA PRO A 234 5.17 15.88 -13.91
C PRO A 234 5.97 17.14 -14.26
N ASP A 235 7.27 16.95 -14.50
CA ASP A 235 8.13 18.03 -15.00
C ASP A 235 7.63 18.54 -16.36
N PRO A 236 7.85 19.83 -16.69
CA PRO A 236 7.46 20.37 -17.99
C PRO A 236 8.02 19.52 -19.15
N GLY A 237 7.16 19.17 -20.10
CA GLY A 237 7.48 18.32 -21.26
C GLY A 237 7.42 16.81 -20.98
N THR A 238 7.04 16.39 -19.77
CA THR A 238 6.98 14.98 -19.38
C THR A 238 5.56 14.52 -19.08
N SER A 239 5.41 13.21 -18.89
CA SER A 239 4.18 12.59 -18.42
C SER A 239 4.48 11.54 -17.36
N THR A 240 3.51 11.32 -16.48
CA THR A 240 3.56 10.28 -15.44
C THR A 240 2.23 9.55 -15.35
N THR A 241 2.25 8.34 -14.79
CA THR A 241 1.03 7.64 -14.37
C THR A 241 0.84 7.83 -12.88
N PHE A 242 -0.34 8.31 -12.51
CA PHE A 242 -0.78 8.47 -11.13
C PHE A 242 -1.77 7.35 -10.79
N GLN A 243 -1.66 6.78 -9.59
CA GLN A 243 -2.52 5.69 -9.12
C GLN A 243 -3.21 6.07 -7.83
N LEU A 244 -4.51 5.86 -7.76
CA LEU A 244 -5.28 5.86 -6.53
C LEU A 244 -5.62 4.40 -6.21
N ARG A 245 -5.13 3.91 -5.07
CA ARG A 245 -5.37 2.55 -4.60
C ARG A 245 -6.26 2.60 -3.36
N LEU A 246 -7.41 1.96 -3.45
CA LEU A 246 -8.31 1.77 -2.31
C LEU A 246 -8.11 0.35 -1.79
N TYR A 247 -7.76 0.22 -0.51
CA TYR A 247 -7.56 -1.05 0.18
C TYR A 247 -8.75 -1.35 1.07
N ALA A 248 -9.22 -2.59 1.03
CA ALA A 248 -10.18 -3.14 1.98
C ALA A 248 -9.41 -3.85 3.10
N LEU A 249 -9.35 -3.24 4.29
CA LEU A 249 -8.59 -3.74 5.42
C LEU A 249 -9.46 -4.65 6.31
N SER A 250 -8.89 -5.77 6.74
CA SER A 250 -9.53 -6.70 7.70
C SER A 250 -9.39 -6.28 9.17
N ALA A 251 -8.66 -5.20 9.44
CA ALA A 251 -8.43 -4.65 10.76
C ALA A 251 -8.26 -3.13 10.66
N PRO A 252 -8.39 -2.38 11.78
CA PRO A 252 -8.10 -0.95 11.79
C PRO A 252 -6.65 -0.68 11.38
N SER A 253 -6.43 0.35 10.57
CA SER A 253 -5.11 0.78 10.10
C SER A 253 -4.24 1.32 11.23
N GLY A 254 -4.87 1.90 12.27
CA GLY A 254 -4.19 2.59 13.36
C GLY A 254 -3.51 3.90 12.92
N LEU A 255 -3.84 4.39 11.73
CA LEU A 255 -3.34 5.66 11.22
C LEU A 255 -4.09 6.82 11.87
N SER A 256 -3.40 7.94 12.05
CA SER A 256 -3.96 9.18 12.57
C SER A 256 -3.43 10.35 11.76
N ALA A 257 -4.00 11.55 11.94
CA ALA A 257 -3.57 12.74 11.20
C ALA A 257 -2.07 13.07 11.39
N GLY A 258 -1.46 12.65 12.49
CA GLY A 258 -0.02 12.84 12.76
C GLY A 258 0.88 11.68 12.34
N SER A 259 0.32 10.58 11.83
CA SER A 259 1.11 9.45 11.34
C SER A 259 1.91 9.86 10.11
N GLY A 260 3.19 9.50 10.06
CA GLY A 260 4.03 9.73 8.89
C GLY A 260 3.72 8.78 7.73
N PRO A 261 4.19 9.08 6.51
CA PRO A 261 3.86 8.31 5.31
C PRO A 261 4.29 6.84 5.37
N ASP A 262 5.37 6.52 6.11
CA ASP A 262 5.86 5.14 6.27
C ASP A 262 4.93 4.25 7.11
N ALA A 263 4.01 4.85 7.90
CA ALA A 263 3.09 4.13 8.77
C ALA A 263 2.04 3.32 7.99
N ILE A 264 1.84 3.59 6.70
CA ILE A 264 0.86 2.86 5.87
C ILE A 264 1.27 1.40 5.62
N ARG A 265 2.58 1.09 5.69
CA ARG A 265 3.10 -0.24 5.34
C ARG A 265 2.47 -1.37 6.16
N PRO A 266 2.44 -1.33 7.50
CA PRO A 266 1.76 -2.35 8.29
C PRO A 266 0.25 -2.41 7.99
N ALA A 267 -0.43 -1.27 7.78
CA ALA A 267 -1.86 -1.25 7.48
C ALA A 267 -2.17 -2.02 6.18
N ILE A 268 -1.42 -1.78 5.11
CA ILE A 268 -1.61 -2.43 3.81
C ILE A 268 -1.45 -3.96 3.90
N THR A 269 -0.66 -4.50 4.83
CA THR A 269 -0.53 -5.96 5.00
C THR A 269 -1.81 -6.65 5.50
N THR A 270 -2.74 -5.89 6.06
CA THR A 270 -4.05 -6.39 6.50
C THR A 270 -5.11 -6.33 5.40
N ALA A 271 -4.75 -5.79 4.22
CA ALA A 271 -5.67 -5.67 3.10
C ALA A 271 -6.03 -7.04 2.52
N THR A 272 -7.33 -7.32 2.41
CA THR A 272 -7.86 -8.54 1.79
C THR A 272 -8.05 -8.35 0.29
N GLN A 273 -8.33 -7.13 -0.15
CA GLN A 273 -8.46 -6.76 -1.55
C GLN A 273 -8.03 -5.30 -1.77
N ALA A 274 -7.70 -4.97 -3.01
CA ALA A 274 -7.45 -3.60 -3.43
C ALA A 274 -8.12 -3.31 -4.78
N ALA A 275 -8.64 -2.10 -4.93
CA ALA A 275 -9.09 -1.53 -6.18
C ALA A 275 -8.13 -0.42 -6.61
N VAL A 276 -7.93 -0.23 -7.92
CA VAL A 276 -6.99 0.76 -8.44
C VAL A 276 -7.63 1.56 -9.56
N LEU A 277 -7.58 2.89 -9.44
CA LEU A 277 -7.86 3.83 -10.51
C LEU A 277 -6.55 4.49 -10.94
N ARG A 278 -6.21 4.41 -12.23
CA ARG A 278 -5.02 5.00 -12.81
C ARG A 278 -5.42 6.16 -13.69
N GLY A 279 -4.53 7.13 -13.82
CA GLY A 279 -4.63 8.13 -14.87
C GLY A 279 -3.25 8.62 -15.29
N SER A 280 -3.16 9.04 -16.53
CA SER A 280 -1.97 9.68 -17.09
C SER A 280 -2.07 11.20 -16.87
N ALA A 281 -0.99 11.82 -16.45
CA ALA A 281 -0.89 13.26 -16.35
C ALA A 281 0.33 13.73 -17.14
N SER A 282 0.16 14.78 -17.93
CA SER A 282 1.23 15.43 -18.67
C SER A 282 1.29 16.91 -18.30
N ARG A 283 2.48 17.50 -18.44
CA ARG A 283 2.67 18.95 -18.31
C ARG A 283 3.34 19.46 -19.56
N GLU A 284 2.68 20.38 -20.25
CA GLU A 284 3.26 21.00 -21.44
C GLU A 284 4.39 21.95 -21.06
N ILE A 285 5.38 22.08 -21.95
CA ILE A 285 6.37 23.16 -21.87
C ILE A 285 5.63 24.43 -22.28
N SER A 286 5.37 25.33 -21.32
CA SER A 286 4.88 26.66 -21.68
C SER A 286 5.90 27.34 -22.59
N ALA A 287 5.51 27.64 -23.82
CA ALA A 287 6.32 28.47 -24.70
C ALA A 287 6.51 29.86 -24.05
N PRO A 288 7.70 30.47 -24.15
CA PRO A 288 7.86 31.86 -23.73
C PRO A 288 6.89 32.74 -24.52
N ARG A 289 6.14 33.58 -23.80
CA ARG A 289 5.29 34.62 -24.39
C ARG A 289 6.11 35.70 -25.07
#